data_AF-A0A5K0UXP1-F1
#
_entry.id   AF-A0A5K0UXP1-F1
#
_cell.length_a   1.000
_cell.length_b   1.000
_cell.length_c   1.000
_cell.angle_alpha   90.00
_cell.angle_beta   90.00
_cell.angle_gamma   90.00
#
_symmetry.space_group_name_H-M   'P 1'
#
loop_
_entity.id
_entity.type
_entity.pdbx_description
1 polymer ?
#
loop_
_entity_poly.entity_id
_entity_poly.type
_entity_poly.pdbx_seq_one_letter_code
_entity_poly.pdbx_strand_id
1 'polypeptide(L)' 'GLAYVDFTDNEHLEAGIKQNRQKLLGKKVSIARSDPKQSKRSSGSGTSRGR' A
#
# COMPACT_ATOMS: atom_id res chain seq x y z
N GLY A 1 9.46 1.90 -7.62
CA GLY A 1 9.82 1.98 -6.19
C GLY A 1 8.56 1.89 -5.35
N LEU A 2 8.69 1.56 -4.07
CA LEU A 2 7.62 1.59 -3.07
C LEU A 2 7.97 2.67 -2.03
N ALA A 3 6.96 3.32 -1.46
CA ALA A 3 7.12 4.32 -0.42
C ALA A 3 6.10 4.07 0.69
N TYR A 4 6.49 4.36 1.93
CA TYR A 4 5.61 4.30 3.10
C TYR A 4 5.34 5.71 3.60
N VAL A 5 4.10 5.94 4.02
CA VAL A 5 3.65 7.22 4.56
C VAL A 5 2.83 6.91 5.79
N ASP A 6 3.26 7.45 6.92
CA ASP A 6 2.51 7.38 8.17
C ASP A 6 1.60 8.61 8.27
N PHE A 7 0.38 8.38 8.75
CA PHE A 7 -0.61 9.43 9.00
C PHE A 7 -0.91 9.49 10.50
N THR A 8 -1.07 10.70 11.02
CA THR A 8 -1.42 10.92 12.42
C THR A 8 -2.88 10.52 12.71
N ASP A 9 -3.77 10.69 11.73
CA ASP A 9 -5.21 10.48 11.87
C ASP A 9 -5.76 9.46 10.86
N ASN A 10 -6.82 8.76 11.24
CA ASN A 10 -7.47 7.78 10.36
C ASN A 10 -8.17 8.45 9.16
N GLU A 11 -8.65 9.69 9.29
CA GLU A 11 -9.32 10.41 8.19
C GLU A 11 -8.39 10.65 7.00
N HIS A 12 -7.16 11.09 7.27
CA HIS A 12 -6.13 11.29 6.25
C HIS A 12 -5.67 9.98 5.62
N LEU A 13 -5.55 8.91 6.42
CA LEU A 13 -5.26 7.56 5.93
C LEU A 13 -6.32 7.09 4.93
N GLU A 14 -7.60 7.22 5.28
CA GLU A 14 -8.70 6.84 4.40
C GLU A 14 -8.75 7.70 3.13
N ALA A 15 -8.52 8.99 3.24
CA ALA A 15 -8.43 9.89 2.08
C ALA A 15 -7.30 9.45 1.13
N GLY A 16 -6.14 9.10 1.67
CA GLY A 16 -5.02 8.55 0.90
C GLY A 16 -5.34 7.22 0.21
N ILE A 17 -5.99 6.30 0.92
CA ILE A 17 -6.40 5.00 0.35
C ILE A 17 -7.45 5.18 -0.75
N LYS A 18 -8.37 6.14 -0.62
CA LYS A 18 -9.37 6.46 -1.65
C LYS A 18 -8.73 6.92 -2.97
N GLN A 19 -7.51 7.48 -2.92
CA GLN A 19 -6.74 7.85 -4.11
C GLN A 19 -6.07 6.65 -4.80
N ASN A 20 -6.25 5.43 -4.31
CA ASN A 20 -5.72 4.24 -4.94
C ASN A 20 -6.24 4.08 -6.37
N ARG A 21 -5.34 3.67 -7.28
CA ARG A 21 -5.58 3.44 -8.71
C ARG A 21 -5.94 4.70 -9.50
N GLN A 22 -5.87 5.89 -8.88
CA GLN A 22 -5.98 7.17 -9.57
C GLN A 22 -4.67 7.53 -10.27
N LYS A 23 -4.75 8.46 -11.24
CA LYS A 23 -3.57 9.03 -11.90
C LYS A 23 -3.08 10.24 -11.12
N LEU A 24 -1.92 10.10 -10.48
CA LEU A 24 -1.17 11.21 -9.88
C LEU A 24 0.00 11.57 -10.78
N LEU A 25 0.08 12.84 -11.21
CA LEU A 25 1.14 13.34 -12.11
C LEU A 25 1.25 12.51 -13.40
N GLY A 26 0.12 12.06 -13.95
CA GLY A 26 0.07 11.23 -15.16
C GLY A 26 0.44 9.76 -14.96
N LYS A 27 0.83 9.34 -13.76
CA LYS A 27 1.18 7.95 -13.43
C LYS A 27 0.13 7.33 -12.51
N LYS A 28 -0.21 6.07 -12.78
CA LYS A 28 -1.14 5.32 -11.92
C LYS A 28 -0.43 4.97 -10.62
N VAL A 29 -1.03 5.34 -9.50
CA VAL A 29 -0.52 4.97 -8.16
C VAL A 29 -1.31 3.81 -7.59
N SER A 30 -0.63 2.95 -6.84
CA SER A 30 -1.23 1.86 -6.07
C SER A 30 -0.98 2.15 -4.60
N ILE A 31 -2.04 2.38 -3.85
CA ILE A 31 -2.01 2.72 -2.43
C ILE A 31 -2.79 1.65 -1.66
N ALA A 32 -2.18 1.07 -0.64
CA ALA A 32 -2.81 0.10 0.24
C ALA A 32 -2.51 0.44 1.69
N ARG A 33 -3.45 0.15 2.59
CA ARG A 33 -3.24 0.29 4.03
C ARG A 33 -2.19 -0.72 4.48
N SER A 34 -1.15 -0.26 5.15
CA SER A 34 -0.22 -1.16 5.84
C SER A 34 -0.77 -1.43 7.25
N ASP A 35 -1.05 -2.69 7.56
CA ASP A 35 -1.41 -3.12 8.91
C ASP A 35 -0.20 -3.82 9.55
N PRO A 36 0.68 -3.07 10.26
CA PRO A 36 1.92 -3.63 10.83
C PRO A 36 1.63 -4.69 11.91
N LYS A 37 0.43 -4.66 12.52
CA LYS A 37 -0.03 -5.68 13.46
C LYS A 37 -0.34 -7.03 12.77
N GLN A 38 -0.77 -7.00 11.50
CA GLN A 38 -1.10 -8.19 10.72
C GLN A 38 0.13 -8.79 10.02
N SER A 39 1.21 -8.01 9.85
CA SER A 39 2.41 -8.44 9.12
C SER A 39 3.20 -9.58 9.81
N LYS A 40 2.90 -9.92 11.07
CA LYS A 40 3.48 -11.10 11.74
C LYS A 40 2.97 -12.45 11.19
N ARG A 41 2.04 -12.48 10.23
CA ARG A 41 1.44 -13.74 9.74
C ARG A 41 1.31 -13.94 8.23
N SER A 42 1.95 -13.14 7.38
CA SER A 42 1.89 -13.39 5.92
C SER A 42 3.17 -12.99 5.17
N SER A 43 4.33 -13.45 5.64
CA SER A 43 5.56 -13.51 4.83
C SER A 43 5.62 -14.83 4.05
N GLY A 44 4.56 -15.15 3.29
CA GLY A 44 4.43 -16.48 2.68
C GLY A 44 3.47 -16.52 1.50
N SER A 45 3.70 -15.72 0.47
CA SER A 45 3.43 -16.13 -0.92
C SER A 45 4.11 -15.16 -1.89
N GLY A 46 5.44 -15.11 -1.78
CA GLY A 46 6.31 -14.59 -2.82
C GLY A 46 7.03 -15.76 -3.48
N THR A 47 6.29 -16.70 -4.09
CA THR A 47 6.90 -17.67 -5.02
C THR A 47 6.66 -17.17 -6.43
N SER A 48 7.55 -16.29 -6.88
CA SER A 48 7.82 -16.07 -8.29
C SER A 48 9.24 -16.58 -8.60
N ARG A 49 9.33 -17.81 -9.10
CA ARG A 49 10.36 -18.33 -10.03
C ARG A 49 9.66 -19.50 -10.75
N GLY A 50 9.49 -19.57 -12.07
CA GLY A 50 10.34 -19.06 -13.14
C GLY A 50 11.11 -20.23 -13.77
N ARG A 51 10.41 -21.09 -14.52
CA ARG A 51 10.79 -21.85 -15.73
C ARG A 51 9.77 -22.94 -16.02
#